data_AF-A0A945PEL5-F1
#
_entry.id   AF-A0A945PEL5-F1
#
_cell.length_a   1.000
_cell.length_b   1.000
_cell.length_c   1.000
_cell.angle_alpha   90.00
_cell.angle_beta   90.00
_cell.angle_gamma   90.00
#
_symmetry.space_group_name_H-M   'P 1'
#
loop_
_entity.id
_entity.type
_entity.pdbx_description
1 polymer ?
#
loop_
_entity_poly.entity_id
_entity_poly.type
_entity_poly.pdbx_seq_one_letter_code
_entity_poly.pdbx_strand_id
1 'polypeptide(L)' 'MAKSPCVIINARRTDTYGRYLADIKYLAASNDPSRKLKDGTYLNGQLLKQRLASRYLP' A
#
# COMPACT_ATOMS: atom_id res chain seq x y z
N MET A 1 0.46 0.49 26.20
CA MET A 1 -0.24 0.96 24.98
C MET A 1 0.11 0.02 23.83
N ALA A 2 -0.86 -0.71 23.27
CA ALA A 2 -0.62 -1.52 22.07
C ALA A 2 -0.36 -0.57 20.89
N LYS A 3 0.79 -0.73 20.23
CA LYS A 3 1.21 0.13 19.12
C LYS A 3 0.32 -0.18 17.91
N SER A 4 -0.56 0.74 17.54
CA SER A 4 -1.48 0.54 16.42
C SER A 4 -0.71 0.22 15.13
N PRO A 5 -1.19 -0.74 14.32
CA PRO A 5 -0.58 -1.04 13.03
C PRO A 5 -0.62 0.20 12.13
N CYS A 6 0.53 0.54 11.54
CA CYS A 6 0.65 1.67 10.64
C CYS A 6 0.85 1.20 9.19
N VAL A 7 0.25 1.90 8.22
CA VAL A 7 0.49 1.71 6.78
C VAL A 7 0.67 3.09 6.14
N ILE A 8 1.35 3.12 4.99
CA ILE A 8 1.50 4.34 4.19
C ILE A 8 0.64 4.19 2.95
N ILE A 9 -0.21 5.19 2.71
CA ILE A 9 -1.06 5.27 1.52
C ILE A 9 -0.49 6.38 0.63
N ASN A 10 -0.10 6.02 -0.59
CA ASN A 10 0.36 6.99 -1.60
C ASN A 10 -0.72 7.14 -2.67
N ALA A 11 -1.57 8.15 -2.51
CA ALA A 11 -2.64 8.47 -3.46
C ALA A 11 -2.09 9.24 -4.66
N ARG A 12 -2.38 8.78 -5.88
CA ARG A 12 -1.89 9.42 -7.11
C ARG A 12 -2.95 10.24 -7.83
N ARG A 13 -4.18 9.77 -7.86
CA ARG A 13 -5.32 10.42 -8.53
C ARG A 13 -6.63 9.97 -7.92
N THR A 14 -7.71 10.65 -8.25
CA THR A 14 -9.09 10.21 -8.02
C THR A 14 -9.69 9.62 -9.30
N ASP A 15 -10.62 8.68 -9.15
CA ASP A 15 -11.42 8.15 -10.27
C ASP A 15 -12.69 9.01 -10.50
N THR A 16 -13.50 8.62 -11.48
CA THR A 16 -14.76 9.31 -11.86
C THR A 16 -15.81 9.32 -10.74
N TYR A 17 -15.66 8.45 -9.74
CA TYR A 17 -16.54 8.37 -8.57
C TYR A 17 -15.92 9.06 -7.34
N GLY A 18 -14.81 9.79 -7.50
CA GLY A 18 -14.12 10.48 -6.43
C GLY A 18 -13.29 9.58 -5.52
N ARG A 19 -13.07 8.31 -5.88
CA ARG A 19 -12.27 7.38 -5.07
C ARG A 19 -10.79 7.55 -5.36
N TYR A 20 -9.96 7.54 -4.32
CA TYR A 20 -8.50 7.60 -4.50
C TYR A 20 -7.96 6.30 -5.10
N LEU A 21 -7.19 6.44 -6.18
CA LEU A 21 -6.35 5.40 -6.74
C LEU A 21 -4.95 5.53 -6.10
N ALA A 22 -4.61 4.55 -5.27
CA ALA A 22 -3.46 4.62 -4.38
C ALA A 22 -2.66 3.31 -4.33
N ASP A 23 -1.37 3.47 -4.03
CA ASP A 23 -0.48 2.37 -3.67
C ASP A 23 -0.37 2.29 -2.15
N ILE A 24 -0.45 1.07 -1.60
CA ILE A 24 -0.28 0.83 -0.16
C ILE A 24 1.11 0.26 0.10
N LYS A 25 1.87 0.91 0.99
CA LYS A 25 3.19 0.46 1.44
C LYS A 25 3.16 0.08 2.92
N TYR A 26 3.66 -1.09 3.25
CA TYR A 26 3.63 -1.63 4.60
C TYR A 26 4.93 -2.33 4.99
N LEU A 27 5.14 -2.49 6.29
CA LEU A 27 6.24 -3.25 6.88
C LEU A 27 5.73 -3.83 8.19
N ALA A 28 5.51 -5.15 8.26
CA ALA A 28 4.85 -5.79 9.40
C ALA A 28 5.64 -5.66 10.71
N ALA A 29 6.98 -5.73 10.63
CA ALA A 29 7.88 -5.69 11.78
C ALA A 29 8.12 -4.27 12.35
N SER A 30 7.47 -3.25 11.80
CA SER A 30 7.71 -1.85 12.20
C SER A 30 6.42 -1.05 12.20
N ASN A 31 6.27 -0.13 13.15
CA ASN A 31 5.23 0.91 13.11
C ASN A 31 5.82 2.30 12.84
N ASP A 32 7.10 2.38 12.50
CA ASP A 32 7.77 3.63 12.12
C ASP A 32 7.47 3.98 10.65
N PRO A 33 6.80 5.13 10.37
CA PRO A 33 6.51 5.59 9.02
C PRO A 33 7.76 5.74 8.14
N SER A 34 8.86 6.25 8.69
CA SER A 34 10.11 6.48 7.95
C SER A 34 10.71 5.16 7.46
N ARG A 35 10.71 4.13 8.33
CA ARG A 35 11.10 2.77 7.95
C ARG A 35 10.16 2.14 6.92
N LYS A 36 8.84 2.35 7.03
CA LYS A 36 7.88 1.87 6.01
C LYS A 36 8.12 2.52 4.65
N LEU A 37 8.44 3.81 4.62
CA LEU A 37 8.77 4.53 3.39
C LEU A 37 10.06 4.02 2.74
N LYS A 38 11.08 3.66 3.52
CA LYS A 38 12.35 3.17 3.00
C LYS A 38 12.27 1.69 2.62
N ASP A 39 11.94 0.84 3.58
CA ASP A 39 12.13 -0.61 3.51
C ASP A 39 10.81 -1.39 3.31
N GLY A 40 9.67 -0.70 3.29
CA GLY A 40 8.37 -1.33 3.13
C GLY A 40 8.15 -1.97 1.76
N THR A 41 7.20 -2.90 1.71
CA THR A 41 6.75 -3.56 0.48
C THR A 41 5.45 -2.94 -0.01
N TYR A 42 5.31 -2.79 -1.32
CA TYR A 42 4.04 -2.40 -1.94
C TYR A 42 3.08 -3.58 -1.99
N LEU A 43 1.94 -3.46 -1.32
CA LEU A 43 0.91 -4.49 -1.27
C LEU A 43 0.41 -4.84 -2.67
N ASN A 44 0.10 -3.83 -3.49
CA ASN A 44 -0.40 -4.02 -4.85
C ASN A 44 0.54 -4.91 -5.68
N GLY A 45 1.86 -4.65 -5.61
CA GLY A 45 2.87 -5.46 -6.29
C GLY A 45 3.00 -6.88 -5.74
N GLN A 46 2.85 -7.07 -4.43
CA GLN A 46 2.85 -8.39 -3.82
C GLN A 46 1.63 -9.23 -4.21
N LEU A 47 0.43 -8.63 -4.23
CA LEU A 47 -0.79 -9.32 -4.65
C LEU A 47 -0.69 -9.82 -6.10
N LEU A 48 -0.10 -9.02 -6.99
CA LEU A 48 0.19 -9.45 -8.36
C LEU A 48 1.17 -10.64 -8.39
N LYS A 49 2.28 -10.58 -7.64
CA LYS A 49 3.27 -11.67 -7.57
C LYS A 49 2.66 -12.98 -7.04
N GLN A 50 1.77 -12.87 -6.06
CA GLN A 50 1.08 -14.01 -5.45
C GLN A 50 -0.14 -14.49 -6.26
N ARG A 51 -0.42 -13.86 -7.42
CA ARG A 51 -1.60 -14.16 -8.25
C ARG A 51 -2.93 -14.01 -7.51
N LEU A 52 -2.96 -13.15 -6.49
CA LEU A 52 -4.16 -12.76 -5.74
C LEU A 52 -4.88 -11.56 -6.38
N ALA A 53 -4.20 -10.89 -7.31
CA ALA A 53 -4.76 -9.82 -8.11
C ALA A 53 -4.26 -9.93 -9.56
N SER A 54 -5.02 -9.34 -10.48
CA SER A 54 -4.64 -9.17 -11.88
C SER A 54 -4.39 -7.71 -12.19
N ARG A 55 -3.52 -7.43 -13.18
CA ARG A 55 -3.35 -6.06 -13.66
C ARG A 55 -4.65 -5.58 -14.30
N TYR A 56 -5.09 -4.39 -13.90
CA TYR A 56 -6.10 -3.65 -14.65
C TYR A 56 -5.42 -3.06 -15.90
N LEU A 57 -5.83 -3.55 -17.07
CA LEU A 57 -5.45 -2.98 -18.35
C LEU A 57 -6.65 -2.16 -18.85
N PRO A 58 -6.50 -0.83 -19.03
CA PRO A 58 -7.56 0.01 -19.55
C PRO A 58 -7.87 -0.30 -21.00
#